data_AF-A0A377GBM7-F1
#
_entry.id   AF-A0A377GBM7-F1
#
_cell.length_a   1.000
_cell.length_b   1.000
_cell.length_c   1.000
_cell.angle_alpha   90.00
_cell.angle_beta   90.00
_cell.angle_gamma   90.00
#
_symmetry.space_group_name_H-M   'P 1'
#
loop_
_entity.id
_entity.type
_entity.pdbx_description
1 polymer ?
#
loop_
_entity_poly.entity_id
_entity_poly.type
_entity_poly.pdbx_seq_one_letter_code
_entity_poly.pdbx_strand_id
1 'polypeptide(L)'
;MRPGDLAALVMMQYKVTAQFARGEERIIAELAEVNDARLFIAKKSEKSALEKQNIIYRLYEDSDLLEEFNKEHLSVAYAKYAEGNGDLNLVQLPFQLMFKPVNFPEKKEIARFDDKNDANLFVISKCESDDALHDQDLFFLFKNRSLMETLNRVISSQRKKEVIDDARSGKGAKFHPTPLPNRPTPSGGPPDCWIEEDNDK
;
A
#
# COMPACT_ATOMS: atom_id res chain seq x y z
N MET A 1 -31.68 -18.18 31.53
CA MET A 1 -30.32 -18.06 30.96
C MET A 1 -30.44 -18.30 29.46
N ARG A 2 -30.17 -17.28 28.63
CA ARG A 2 -30.23 -17.44 27.18
C ARG A 2 -28.85 -17.85 26.66
N PRO A 3 -28.74 -18.90 25.83
CA PRO A 3 -27.52 -19.25 25.13
C PRO A 3 -27.49 -18.46 23.83
N GLY A 4 -26.56 -17.51 23.71
CA GLY A 4 -26.48 -16.69 22.51
C GLY A 4 -25.63 -15.47 22.75
N ASP A 5 -24.33 -15.69 22.89
CA ASP A 5 -23.25 -14.72 22.64
C ASP A 5 -21.92 -15.48 22.56
N LEU A 6 -21.89 -16.53 21.72
CA LEU A 6 -20.65 -16.89 21.06
C LEU A 6 -20.58 -15.93 19.87
N ALA A 7 -20.06 -14.72 20.13
CA ALA A 7 -19.51 -13.91 19.06
C ALA A 7 -18.58 -14.85 18.29
N ALA A 8 -18.96 -15.16 17.05
CA ALA A 8 -18.07 -15.87 16.15
C ALA A 8 -16.79 -15.04 16.10
N LEU A 9 -15.75 -15.50 16.80
CA LEU A 9 -14.41 -15.02 16.59
C LEU A 9 -14.19 -15.17 15.09
N VAL A 10 -14.12 -14.05 14.38
CA VAL A 10 -13.68 -14.05 12.99
C VAL A 10 -12.25 -14.56 13.06
N MET A 11 -12.09 -15.86 12.87
CA MET A 11 -10.78 -16.50 12.85
C MET A 11 -10.15 -16.10 11.52
N MET A 12 -8.96 -15.54 11.57
CA MET A 12 -8.15 -15.35 10.38
C MET A 12 -7.74 -16.74 9.89
N GLN A 13 -8.50 -17.28 8.93
CA GLN A 13 -8.35 -18.66 8.46
C GLN A 13 -7.26 -18.77 7.39
N TYR A 14 -7.06 -17.71 6.61
CA TYR A 14 -6.19 -17.73 5.45
C TYR A 14 -4.87 -17.04 5.73
N LYS A 15 -3.76 -17.75 5.54
CA LYS A 15 -2.41 -17.22 5.71
C LYS A 15 -1.72 -17.11 4.36
N VAL A 16 -1.07 -15.96 4.15
CA VAL A 16 -0.28 -15.71 2.95
C VAL A 16 1.18 -15.63 3.34
N THR A 17 2.01 -16.47 2.74
CA THR A 17 3.45 -16.42 2.89
C THR A 17 4.12 -15.91 1.63
N ALA A 18 5.32 -15.37 1.80
CA ALA A 18 6.23 -15.01 0.73
C ALA A 18 7.59 -15.66 0.97
N GLN A 19 8.16 -16.19 -0.11
CA GLN A 19 9.50 -16.75 -0.13
C GLN A 19 10.28 -16.14 -1.30
N PHE A 20 11.33 -15.41 -0.97
CA PHE A 20 12.32 -14.97 -1.95
C PHE A 20 13.21 -16.15 -2.34
N ALA A 21 13.70 -16.18 -3.58
CA ALA A 21 14.44 -17.31 -4.16
C ALA A 21 15.35 -18.08 -3.18
N ARG A 22 16.28 -17.46 -2.44
CA ARG A 22 17.17 -18.16 -1.47
C ARG A 22 16.84 -17.86 -0.01
N GLY A 23 15.68 -17.26 0.24
CA GLY A 23 15.26 -16.76 1.53
C GLY A 23 14.42 -17.76 2.31
N GLU A 24 14.20 -17.41 3.57
CA GLU A 24 13.21 -18.07 4.42
C GLU A 24 11.81 -17.67 3.97
N GLU A 25 10.90 -18.64 4.05
CA GLU A 25 9.47 -18.37 3.93
C GLU A 25 8.95 -17.61 5.16
N ARG A 26 8.18 -16.55 4.93
CA ARG A 26 7.63 -15.70 6.00
C ARG A 26 6.18 -15.37 5.74
N ILE A 27 5.40 -15.26 6.81
CA ILE A 27 4.02 -14.76 6.74
C ILE A 27 4.05 -13.27 6.47
N ILE A 28 3.28 -12.85 5.48
CA ILE A 28 3.13 -11.44 5.12
C ILE A 28 1.71 -10.93 5.34
N ALA A 29 0.71 -11.81 5.33
CA ALA A 29 -0.67 -11.43 5.60
C ALA A 29 -1.48 -12.59 6.20
N GLU A 30 -2.51 -12.23 6.98
CA GLU A 30 -3.56 -13.11 7.45
C GLU A 30 -4.90 -12.50 7.07
N LEU A 31 -5.83 -13.26 6.49
CA LEU A 31 -7.11 -12.74 5.99
C LEU A 31 -8.27 -13.63 6.43
N ALA A 32 -9.43 -13.00 6.61
CA ALA A 32 -10.66 -13.68 7.02
C ALA A 32 -11.33 -14.45 5.86
N GLU A 33 -11.13 -14.02 4.61
CA GLU A 33 -11.82 -14.56 3.43
C GLU A 33 -10.83 -14.99 2.34
N VAL A 34 -11.07 -16.14 1.70
CA VAL A 34 -10.17 -16.70 0.66
C VAL A 34 -10.08 -15.80 -0.57
N ASN A 35 -11.18 -15.17 -0.97
CA ASN A 35 -11.22 -14.26 -2.12
C ASN A 35 -10.37 -13.02 -1.88
N ASP A 36 -10.39 -12.51 -0.64
CA ASP A 36 -9.52 -11.40 -0.23
C ASP A 36 -8.05 -11.81 -0.27
N ALA A 37 -7.72 -13.02 0.17
CA ALA A 37 -6.36 -13.53 0.14
C ALA A 37 -5.84 -13.68 -1.31
N ARG A 38 -6.67 -14.24 -2.21
CA ARG A 38 -6.35 -14.33 -3.64
C ARG A 38 -6.20 -12.97 -4.30
N LEU A 39 -7.09 -12.03 -4.00
CA LEU A 39 -7.01 -10.65 -4.50
C LEU A 39 -5.68 -10.00 -4.06
N PHE A 40 -5.32 -10.15 -2.80
CA PHE A 40 -4.07 -9.64 -2.25
C PHE A 40 -2.85 -10.23 -2.97
N ILE A 41 -2.78 -11.57 -3.09
CA ILE A 41 -1.67 -12.25 -3.76
C ILE A 41 -1.55 -11.84 -5.22
N ALA A 42 -2.68 -11.72 -5.94
CA ALA A 42 -2.68 -11.30 -7.34
C ALA A 42 -2.05 -9.91 -7.51
N LYS A 43 -2.47 -8.94 -6.67
CA LYS A 43 -1.97 -7.56 -6.70
C LYS A 43 -0.53 -7.46 -6.24
N LYS A 44 -0.14 -8.23 -5.23
CA LYS A 44 1.23 -8.33 -4.75
C LYS A 44 2.15 -8.94 -5.82
N SER A 45 1.69 -9.97 -6.53
CA SER A 45 2.40 -10.61 -7.64
C SER A 45 2.63 -9.65 -8.82
N GLU A 46 1.61 -8.86 -9.18
CA GLU A 46 1.75 -7.80 -10.21
C GLU A 46 2.83 -6.77 -9.81
N LYS A 47 2.81 -6.32 -8.55
CA LYS A 47 3.80 -5.37 -8.04
C LYS A 47 5.21 -5.96 -8.05
N SER A 48 5.40 -7.19 -7.59
CA SER A 48 6.71 -7.86 -7.60
C SER A 48 7.24 -8.09 -9.00
N ALA A 49 6.37 -8.41 -9.97
CA ALA A 49 6.77 -8.52 -11.37
C ALA A 49 7.27 -7.18 -11.94
N LEU A 50 6.62 -6.06 -11.58
CA LEU A 50 7.05 -4.72 -11.95
C LEU A 50 8.41 -4.36 -11.33
N GLU A 51 8.64 -4.79 -10.09
CA GLU A 51 9.89 -4.60 -9.35
C GLU A 51 10.98 -5.62 -9.73
N LYS A 52 10.69 -6.55 -10.65
CA LYS A 52 11.58 -7.65 -11.07
C LYS A 52 12.07 -8.51 -9.90
N GLN A 53 11.17 -8.75 -8.95
CA GLN A 53 11.41 -9.60 -7.79
C GLN A 53 10.84 -10.99 -8.00
N ASN A 54 11.69 -11.99 -7.79
CA ASN A 54 11.35 -13.39 -7.96
C ASN A 54 10.90 -13.95 -6.60
N ILE A 55 9.58 -13.94 -6.39
CA ILE A 55 8.94 -14.33 -5.13
C ILE A 55 7.94 -15.43 -5.40
N ILE A 56 7.97 -16.47 -4.57
CA ILE A 56 6.95 -17.50 -4.51
C ILE A 56 5.96 -17.08 -3.40
N TYR A 57 4.69 -16.93 -3.76
CA TYR A 57 3.63 -16.72 -2.78
C TYR A 57 2.90 -18.04 -2.54
N ARG A 58 2.48 -18.29 -1.30
CA ARG A 58 1.64 -19.45 -0.96
C ARG A 58 0.47 -19.01 -0.11
N LEU A 59 -0.66 -19.68 -0.36
CA LEU A 59 -1.90 -19.51 0.37
C LEU A 59 -2.17 -20.78 1.18
N TYR A 60 -2.31 -20.61 2.48
CA TYR A 60 -2.65 -21.67 3.41
C TYR A 60 -4.03 -21.40 4.02
N GLU A 61 -4.77 -22.47 4.32
CA GLU A 61 -5.92 -22.46 5.24
C GLU A 61 -5.52 -23.30 6.45
N ASP A 62 -5.46 -22.65 7.61
CA ASP A 62 -4.86 -23.21 8.83
C ASP A 62 -3.41 -23.71 8.60
N SER A 63 -3.27 -25.01 8.31
CA SER A 63 -2.01 -25.74 8.10
C SER A 63 -1.83 -26.21 6.67
N ASP A 64 -2.92 -26.22 5.90
CA ASP A 64 -2.98 -26.89 4.61
C ASP A 64 -2.67 -25.90 3.50
N LEU A 65 -1.70 -26.27 2.65
CA LEU A 65 -1.36 -25.50 1.46
C LEU A 65 -2.50 -25.62 0.45
N LEU A 66 -3.20 -24.51 0.20
CA LEU A 66 -4.26 -24.46 -0.80
C LEU A 66 -3.71 -24.19 -2.20
N GLU A 67 -2.81 -23.21 -2.32
CA GLU A 67 -2.38 -22.72 -3.63
C GLU A 67 -0.95 -22.16 -3.56
N GLU A 68 -0.11 -22.54 -4.53
CA GLU A 68 1.23 -21.97 -4.73
C GLU A 68 1.25 -21.12 -6.01
N PHE A 69 1.78 -19.91 -5.88
CA PHE A 69 1.94 -18.95 -6.97
C PHE A 69 3.43 -18.82 -7.31
N ASN A 70 3.90 -19.69 -8.20
CA ASN A 70 5.29 -19.75 -8.67
C ASN A 70 5.36 -19.62 -10.20
N LYS A 71 5.07 -18.41 -10.72
CA LYS A 71 5.00 -18.17 -12.18
C LYS A 71 6.31 -18.44 -12.91
N GLU A 72 7.44 -18.28 -12.24
CA GLU A 72 8.77 -18.44 -12.83
C GLU A 72 9.32 -19.86 -12.67
N HIS A 73 8.53 -20.79 -12.11
CA HIS A 73 8.95 -22.17 -11.83
C HIS A 73 10.29 -22.23 -11.10
N LEU A 74 10.48 -21.34 -10.14
CA LEU A 74 11.70 -21.26 -9.35
C LEU A 74 11.87 -22.57 -8.59
N SER A 75 12.91 -23.33 -8.95
CA SER A 75 13.34 -24.48 -8.16
C SER A 75 14.24 -23.99 -7.05
N VAL A 76 13.81 -24.16 -5.81
CA VAL A 76 14.56 -23.68 -4.65
C VAL A 76 15.27 -24.83 -3.96
N ALA A 77 16.48 -25.15 -4.45
CA ALA A 77 17.29 -26.25 -3.94
C ALA A 77 17.79 -26.07 -2.48
N TYR A 78 17.82 -24.84 -1.97
CA TYR A 78 18.31 -24.50 -0.61
C TYR A 78 17.29 -23.71 0.22
N ALA A 79 16.00 -23.80 -0.12
CA ALA A 79 14.95 -23.09 0.59
C ALA A 79 14.77 -23.69 1.98
N LYS A 80 14.68 -22.81 2.97
CA LYS A 80 14.05 -23.14 4.24
C LYS A 80 12.56 -22.82 4.11
N TYR A 81 11.78 -23.86 3.88
CA TYR A 81 10.33 -23.80 3.95
C TYR A 81 9.93 -23.75 5.42
N ALA A 82 8.85 -23.05 5.73
CA ALA A 82 8.31 -23.13 7.08
C ALA A 82 7.77 -24.55 7.28
N GLU A 83 8.37 -25.31 8.20
CA GLU A 83 7.89 -26.67 8.51
C GLU A 83 6.51 -26.58 9.16
N GLY A 84 5.58 -27.39 8.65
CA GLY A 84 4.16 -27.34 8.99
C GLY A 84 3.87 -27.11 10.47
N ASN A 85 2.94 -26.20 10.73
CA ASN A 85 2.40 -25.79 12.04
C ASN A 85 3.33 -25.12 13.07
N GLY A 86 4.65 -25.24 12.96
CA GLY A 86 5.56 -24.66 13.95
C GLY A 86 5.78 -23.16 13.75
N ASP A 87 6.44 -22.81 12.65
CA ASP A 87 7.03 -21.47 12.49
C ASP A 87 6.01 -20.41 12.02
N LEU A 88 4.92 -20.84 11.39
CA LEU A 88 3.85 -19.97 10.85
C LEU A 88 2.81 -19.53 11.92
N ASN A 89 2.86 -20.05 13.14
CA ASN A 89 1.83 -19.74 14.16
C ASN A 89 2.31 -18.75 15.24
N LEU A 90 3.59 -18.37 15.23
CA LEU A 90 4.20 -17.52 16.27
C LEU A 90 4.27 -16.04 15.92
N VAL A 91 3.98 -15.65 14.67
CA VAL A 91 4.19 -14.29 14.19
C VAL A 91 2.89 -13.48 14.30
N GLN A 92 2.85 -12.55 15.25
CA GLN A 92 1.79 -11.56 15.30
C GLN A 92 2.09 -10.41 14.33
N LEU A 93 1.32 -10.34 13.24
CA LEU A 93 1.42 -9.26 12.27
C LEU A 93 0.99 -7.91 12.90
N PRO A 94 1.82 -6.85 12.82
CA PRO A 94 1.61 -5.63 13.58
C PRO A 94 0.50 -4.72 13.04
N PHE A 95 0.18 -4.83 11.74
CA PHE A 95 -0.85 -4.00 11.11
C PHE A 95 -2.17 -4.75 11.03
N GLN A 96 -3.21 -4.23 11.69
CA GLN A 96 -4.53 -4.82 11.77
C GLN A 96 -5.53 -3.97 10.99
N LEU A 97 -6.29 -4.59 10.10
CA LEU A 97 -7.30 -3.94 9.27
C LEU A 97 -8.70 -4.36 9.71
N MET A 98 -9.47 -3.37 10.17
CA MET A 98 -10.87 -3.53 10.53
C MET A 98 -11.77 -2.93 9.46
N PHE A 99 -12.91 -3.56 9.19
CA PHE A 99 -13.93 -3.08 8.29
C PHE A 99 -15.23 -2.81 9.03
N LYS A 100 -15.86 -1.68 8.74
CA LYS A 100 -17.19 -1.33 9.22
C LYS A 100 -18.08 -0.98 8.02
N PRO A 101 -19.06 -1.82 7.71
CA PRO A 101 -20.04 -1.47 6.70
C PRO A 101 -20.98 -0.37 7.23
N VAL A 102 -21.46 0.50 6.36
CA VAL A 102 -22.36 1.62 6.71
C VAL A 102 -23.63 1.15 7.42
N ASN A 103 -24.16 0.01 6.99
CA ASN A 103 -25.42 -0.54 7.48
C ASN A 103 -25.28 -1.32 8.80
N PHE A 104 -24.06 -1.55 9.28
CA PHE A 104 -23.82 -2.36 10.48
C PHE A 104 -23.01 -1.59 11.53
N PRO A 105 -23.40 -1.65 12.81
CA PRO A 105 -22.71 -0.92 13.86
C PRO A 105 -21.33 -1.50 14.19
N GLU A 106 -21.15 -2.81 13.97
CA GLU A 106 -19.98 -3.56 14.40
C GLU A 106 -18.81 -3.46 13.41
N LYS A 107 -17.60 -3.40 13.97
CA LYS A 107 -16.36 -3.49 13.20
C LYS A 107 -15.91 -4.94 13.21
N LYS A 108 -15.70 -5.53 12.04
CA LYS A 108 -15.09 -6.86 11.90
C LYS A 108 -13.62 -6.70 11.52
N GLU A 109 -12.77 -7.54 12.10
CA GLU A 109 -11.40 -7.67 11.61
C GLU A 109 -11.44 -8.44 10.29
N ILE A 110 -10.75 -7.96 9.26
CA ILE A 110 -10.76 -8.62 7.93
C ILE A 110 -9.39 -9.07 7.47
N ALA A 111 -8.32 -8.43 7.96
CA ALA A 111 -6.97 -8.82 7.61
C ALA A 111 -5.92 -8.28 8.60
N ARG A 112 -4.74 -8.91 8.60
CA ARG A 112 -3.51 -8.42 9.20
C ARG A 112 -2.36 -8.48 8.20
N PHE A 113 -1.39 -7.60 8.36
CA PHE A 113 -0.25 -7.47 7.46
C PHE A 113 1.06 -7.24 8.21
N ASP A 114 2.15 -7.74 7.64
CA ASP A 114 3.51 -7.45 8.13
C ASP A 114 3.93 -6.01 7.82
N ASP A 115 3.51 -5.50 6.65
CA ASP A 115 3.85 -4.16 6.16
C ASP A 115 2.63 -3.25 5.96
N LYS A 116 2.81 -1.96 6.22
CA LYS A 116 1.76 -0.95 6.03
C LYS A 116 1.34 -0.81 4.56
N ASN A 117 2.30 -0.88 3.63
CA ASN A 117 2.00 -0.71 2.21
C ASN A 117 1.17 -1.87 1.67
N ASP A 118 1.31 -3.05 2.27
CA ASP A 118 0.52 -4.23 1.92
C ASP A 118 -0.93 -4.08 2.37
N ALA A 119 -1.15 -3.55 3.57
CA ALA A 119 -2.49 -3.19 4.03
C ALA A 119 -3.14 -2.14 3.10
N ASN A 120 -2.39 -1.10 2.70
CA ASN A 120 -2.88 -0.09 1.78
C ASN A 120 -3.16 -0.65 0.38
N LEU A 121 -2.26 -1.48 -0.16
CA LEU A 121 -2.43 -2.15 -1.44
C LEU A 121 -3.71 -2.98 -1.44
N PHE A 122 -3.95 -3.72 -0.36
CA PHE A 122 -5.16 -4.52 -0.20
C PHE A 122 -6.42 -3.65 -0.16
N VAL A 123 -6.46 -2.60 0.67
CA VAL A 123 -7.64 -1.71 0.76
C VAL A 123 -7.97 -1.08 -0.60
N ILE A 124 -6.96 -0.58 -1.32
CA ILE A 124 -7.14 -0.01 -2.66
C ILE A 124 -7.72 -1.07 -3.60
N SER A 125 -7.14 -2.26 -3.60
CA SER A 125 -7.56 -3.35 -4.50
C SER A 125 -8.98 -3.83 -4.20
N LYS A 126 -9.35 -3.94 -2.91
CA LYS A 126 -10.69 -4.33 -2.48
C LYS A 126 -11.72 -3.27 -2.89
N CYS A 127 -11.43 -1.98 -2.66
CA CYS A 127 -12.27 -0.86 -3.11
C CYS A 127 -12.51 -0.82 -4.63
N GLU A 128 -11.62 -1.42 -5.42
CA GLU A 128 -11.72 -1.47 -6.88
C GLU A 128 -12.48 -2.70 -7.39
N SER A 129 -12.30 -3.83 -6.73
CA SER A 129 -12.79 -5.12 -7.24
C SER A 129 -14.11 -5.56 -6.61
N ASP A 130 -14.45 -5.01 -5.44
CA ASP A 130 -15.66 -5.37 -4.70
C ASP A 130 -16.77 -4.34 -4.92
N ASP A 131 -17.68 -4.65 -5.84
CA ASP A 131 -18.84 -3.81 -6.16
C ASP A 131 -19.86 -3.73 -5.03
N ALA A 132 -19.80 -4.63 -4.03
CA ALA A 132 -20.69 -4.60 -2.89
C ALA A 132 -20.30 -3.52 -1.86
N LEU A 133 -19.10 -2.94 -1.97
CA LEU A 133 -18.64 -1.89 -1.08
C LEU A 133 -19.33 -0.55 -1.36
N HIS A 134 -19.90 0.02 -0.30
CA HIS A 134 -20.46 1.36 -0.32
C HIS A 134 -19.37 2.42 -0.07
N ASP A 135 -19.51 3.60 -0.64
CA ASP A 135 -18.58 4.73 -0.43
C ASP A 135 -18.44 5.20 1.03
N GLN A 136 -19.42 4.82 1.85
CA GLN A 136 -19.50 5.17 3.27
C GLN A 136 -18.97 4.04 4.16
N ASP A 137 -18.63 2.90 3.59
CA ASP A 137 -17.96 1.83 4.33
C ASP A 137 -16.56 2.29 4.73
N LEU A 138 -16.19 1.98 5.97
CA LEU A 138 -14.97 2.46 6.58
C LEU A 138 -14.01 1.32 6.84
N PHE A 139 -12.79 1.51 6.39
CA PHE A 139 -11.63 0.71 6.76
C PHE A 139 -10.84 1.45 7.84
N PHE A 140 -10.44 0.75 8.88
CA PHE A 140 -9.61 1.30 9.96
C PHE A 140 -8.32 0.49 10.03
N LEU A 141 -7.19 1.16 9.78
CA LEU A 141 -5.87 0.56 9.88
C LEU A 141 -5.27 0.88 11.24
N PHE A 142 -4.93 -0.14 12.00
CA PHE A 142 -4.28 -0.05 13.30
C PHE A 142 -2.86 -0.60 13.21
N LYS A 143 -1.96 -0.06 14.05
CA LYS A 143 -0.67 -0.68 14.37
C LYS A 143 -0.55 -0.81 15.88
N ASN A 144 -0.33 -2.03 16.38
CA ASN A 144 -0.21 -2.30 17.81
C ASN A 144 -1.35 -1.66 18.64
N ARG A 145 -2.60 -1.76 18.17
CA ARG A 145 -3.82 -1.17 18.76
C ARG A 145 -3.96 0.36 18.66
N SER A 146 -2.98 1.07 18.11
CA SER A 146 -3.12 2.50 17.79
C SER A 146 -3.77 2.66 16.43
N LEU A 147 -4.85 3.44 16.34
CA LEU A 147 -5.43 3.81 15.06
C LEU A 147 -4.41 4.65 14.27
N MET A 148 -4.06 4.19 13.09
CA MET A 148 -3.20 4.93 12.18
C MET A 148 -4.03 5.74 11.20
N GLU A 149 -4.98 5.09 10.54
CA GLU A 149 -5.70 5.66 9.41
C GLU A 149 -7.15 5.18 9.36
N THR A 150 -8.03 6.04 8.84
CA THR A 150 -9.39 5.68 8.44
C THR A 150 -9.51 5.95 6.95
N LEU A 151 -9.95 4.94 6.19
CA LEU A 151 -10.06 4.95 4.75
C LEU A 151 -11.48 4.59 4.35
N ASN A 152 -11.90 5.05 3.19
CA ASN A 152 -13.10 4.59 2.49
C ASN A 152 -12.79 4.49 1.00
N ARG A 153 -13.78 4.10 0.20
CA ARG A 153 -13.60 3.96 -1.26
C ARG A 153 -13.07 5.25 -1.89
N VAL A 154 -13.69 6.38 -1.58
CA VAL A 154 -13.33 7.71 -2.13
C VAL A 154 -11.89 8.11 -1.80
N ILE A 155 -11.48 8.02 -0.53
CA ILE A 155 -10.12 8.35 -0.08
C ILE A 155 -9.10 7.42 -0.74
N SER A 156 -9.43 6.14 -0.87
CA SER A 156 -8.56 5.15 -1.49
C SER A 156 -8.36 5.42 -2.99
N SER A 157 -9.43 5.80 -3.70
CA SER A 157 -9.35 6.20 -5.10
C SER A 157 -8.53 7.48 -5.31
N GLN A 158 -8.64 8.47 -4.41
CA GLN A 158 -7.85 9.70 -4.47
C GLN A 158 -6.35 9.43 -4.29
N ARG A 159 -5.97 8.65 -3.28
CA ARG A 159 -4.57 8.29 -3.03
C ARG A 159 -3.93 7.53 -4.19
N LYS A 160 -4.68 6.64 -4.84
CA LYS A 160 -4.18 5.98 -6.06
C LYS A 160 -3.84 7.01 -7.14
N LYS A 161 -4.69 8.02 -7.33
CA LYS A 161 -4.46 9.07 -8.32
C LYS A 161 -3.19 9.87 -8.00
N GLU A 162 -2.98 10.23 -6.73
CA GLU A 162 -1.74 10.90 -6.29
C GLU A 162 -0.49 10.05 -6.56
N VAL A 163 -0.51 8.76 -6.22
CA VAL A 163 0.62 7.84 -6.49
C VAL A 163 0.89 7.71 -8.00
N ILE A 164 -0.15 7.66 -8.83
CA ILE A 164 0.00 7.62 -10.29
C ILE A 164 0.56 8.94 -10.81
N ASP A 165 0.07 10.08 -10.33
CA ASP A 165 0.51 11.40 -10.76
C ASP A 165 1.97 11.66 -10.34
N ASP A 166 2.40 11.21 -9.15
CA ASP A 166 3.79 11.24 -8.70
C ASP A 166 4.70 10.35 -9.54
N ALA A 167 4.27 9.12 -9.87
CA ALA A 167 5.01 8.22 -10.74
C ALA A 167 5.15 8.79 -12.18
N ARG A 168 4.18 9.56 -12.65
CA ARG A 168 4.22 10.26 -13.95
C ARG A 168 5.07 11.52 -13.89
N SER A 169 4.99 12.30 -12.81
CA SER A 169 5.76 13.52 -12.60
C SER A 169 7.26 13.24 -12.36
N GLY A 170 7.62 12.08 -11.80
CA GLY A 170 9.01 11.62 -11.68
C GLY A 170 9.77 11.48 -13.02
N LYS A 171 9.07 11.52 -14.17
CA LYS A 171 9.67 11.52 -15.51
C LYS A 171 9.50 12.83 -16.29
N GLY A 172 8.95 13.89 -15.70
CA GLY A 172 8.67 15.11 -16.45
C GLY A 172 8.44 16.34 -15.58
N ALA A 173 9.28 17.35 -15.82
CA ALA A 173 9.29 18.69 -15.25
C ALA A 173 9.69 18.79 -13.77
N LYS A 174 10.99 19.02 -13.54
CA LYS A 174 11.44 19.69 -12.30
C LYS A 174 10.69 21.01 -12.22
N PHE A 175 9.98 21.26 -11.13
CA PHE A 175 9.35 22.55 -10.89
C PHE A 175 10.45 23.61 -10.83
N HIS A 176 10.57 24.40 -11.89
CA HIS A 176 11.41 25.58 -11.90
C HIS A 176 10.52 26.71 -11.39
N PRO A 177 10.75 27.25 -10.18
CA PRO A 177 10.05 28.46 -9.79
C PRO A 177 10.30 29.50 -10.88
N THR A 178 9.23 30.04 -11.45
CA THR A 178 9.31 31.11 -12.44
C THR A 178 10.16 32.21 -11.84
N PRO A 179 11.31 32.59 -12.45
CA PRO A 179 12.11 33.67 -11.91
C PRO A 179 11.23 34.91 -11.83
N LEU A 180 11.25 35.57 -10.68
CA LEU A 180 10.51 36.82 -10.48
C LEU A 180 10.88 37.77 -11.62
N PRO A 181 9.91 38.44 -12.27
CA PRO A 181 10.21 39.39 -13.32
C PRO A 181 11.18 40.43 -12.75
N ASN A 182 12.30 40.63 -13.44
CA ASN A 182 13.30 41.62 -13.08
C ASN A 182 12.59 42.95 -12.78
N ARG A 183 12.94 43.54 -11.63
CA ARG A 183 12.43 44.83 -11.17
C ARG A 183 12.41 45.83 -12.35
N PRO A 184 11.31 46.56 -12.59
CA PRO A 184 11.31 47.57 -13.63
C PRO A 184 12.42 48.58 -13.34
N THR A 185 13.32 48.76 -14.30
CA THR A 185 14.37 49.79 -14.27
C THR A 185 13.65 51.14 -14.19
N PRO A 186 13.88 51.97 -13.17
CA PRO A 186 13.25 53.28 -13.10
C PRO A 186 13.65 54.11 -14.32
N SER A 187 12.68 54.63 -15.05
CA SER A 187 12.90 55.62 -16.12
C SER A 187 13.26 56.95 -15.46
N GLY A 188 14.54 57.15 -15.18
CA GLY A 188 15.01 58.34 -14.48
C GLY A 188 16.42 58.14 -13.96
N GLY A 189 17.39 58.06 -14.87
CA GLY A 189 18.77 58.35 -14.51
C GLY A 189 18.88 59.81 -14.04
N PRO A 190 19.75 60.11 -13.07
CA PRO A 190 19.88 61.47 -12.52
C PRO A 190 20.32 62.47 -13.61
N PRO A 191 19.76 63.69 -13.63
CA PRO A 191 20.30 64.76 -14.46
C PRO A 191 21.53 65.37 -13.78
N ASP A 192 22.33 66.08 -14.59
CA ASP A 192 23.48 66.91 -14.22
C ASP A 192 24.76 66.10 -13.91
N CYS A 193 25.95 66.37 -14.46
CA CYS A 193 26.42 67.55 -15.18
C CYS A 193 27.91 67.36 -15.57
N TRP A 194 28.35 68.12 -16.58
CA TRP A 194 29.74 68.42 -17.00
C TRP A 194 30.59 67.27 -17.60
N ILE A 195 30.57 67.17 -18.93
CA ILE A 195 31.79 66.97 -19.69
C ILE A 195 31.80 68.05 -20.77
N GLU A 196 32.75 68.98 -20.64
CA GLU A 196 33.00 70.03 -21.61
C GLU A 196 33.42 69.41 -22.96
N GLU A 197 32.91 69.97 -24.05
CA GLU A 197 33.28 69.60 -25.40
C GLU A 197 34.72 70.08 -25.69
N ASP A 198 35.71 69.19 -25.52
CA ASP A 198 37.00 69.40 -26.17
C ASP A 198 36.84 69.08 -27.66
N ASN A 199 36.66 70.14 -28.43
CA ASN A 199 36.70 70.17 -29.88
C ASN A 199 38.10 69.76 -30.38
N ASP A 200 38.13 69.01 -31.48
CA ASP A 200 39.33 68.47 -32.13
C ASP A 200 40.45 69.51 -32.39
N LYS A 201 41.71 69.07 -32.30
CA LYS A 201 42.92 69.55 -33.01
C LYS A 201 43.36 71.02 -32.88
#